data_AF-A0A9D9XE39-F1
#
_entry.id   AF-A0A9D9XE39-F1
#
_cell.length_a   1.000
_cell.length_b   1.000
_cell.length_c   1.000
_cell.angle_alpha   90.00
_cell.angle_beta   90.00
_cell.angle_gamma   90.00
#
_symmetry.space_group_name_H-M   'P 1'
#
loop_
_entity.id
_entity.type
_entity.pdbx_description
1 polymer ?
#
loop_
_entity_poly.entity_id
_entity_poly.type
_entity_poly.pdbx_seq_one_letter_code
_entity_poly.pdbx_strand_id
1 'polypeptide(L)'
;MNLLADFHPHLTGAVLNGTAGRYAPIEIDLFADSSKDVEIFMLSHNILYSSTEIRRQNPLSAETRLHLDWNHDSIDLSVYPIAAVRTLTRDNRACAATIVGLLAATPEITPT
;
A
#
# COMPACT_ATOMS: atom_id res chain seq x y z
N MET A 1 5.50 -15.19 6.78
CA MET A 1 5.15 -14.77 5.40
C MET A 1 4.89 -13.27 5.42
N ASN A 2 5.60 -12.51 4.60
CA ASN A 2 5.49 -11.05 4.56
C ASN A 2 4.86 -10.71 3.19
N LEU A 3 3.52 -10.71 3.11
CA LEU A 3 2.74 -10.71 1.86
C LEU A 3 3.24 -9.61 0.90
N LEU A 4 3.26 -8.37 1.38
CA LEU A 4 3.62 -7.19 0.59
C LEU A 4 5.12 -6.89 0.60
N ALA A 5 5.96 -7.71 1.24
CA ALA A 5 7.39 -7.43 1.42
C ALA A 5 8.15 -7.25 0.12
N ASP A 6 7.72 -8.00 -0.89
CA ASP A 6 8.34 -8.03 -2.22
C ASP A 6 8.22 -6.65 -2.90
N PHE A 7 7.17 -5.89 -2.56
CA PHE A 7 6.89 -4.56 -3.12
C PHE A 7 7.45 -3.40 -2.29
N HIS A 8 8.40 -3.66 -1.39
CA HIS A 8 9.04 -2.66 -0.54
C HIS A 8 8.07 -1.62 0.06
N PRO A 9 7.09 -2.03 0.88
CA PRO A 9 6.11 -1.11 1.41
C PRO A 9 6.80 -0.05 2.26
N HIS A 10 6.33 1.19 2.18
CA HIS A 10 6.78 2.31 3.00
C HIS A 10 5.56 3.00 3.58
N LEU A 11 5.53 3.15 4.90
CA LEU A 11 4.45 3.88 5.57
C LEU A 11 4.67 5.38 5.37
N THR A 12 3.63 6.08 4.91
CA THR A 12 3.68 7.51 4.62
C THR A 12 2.50 8.23 5.30
N GLY A 13 2.41 9.54 5.14
CA GLY A 13 1.27 10.33 5.62
C GLY A 13 1.23 10.61 7.13
N ALA A 14 0.01 10.76 7.66
CA ALA A 14 -0.22 11.16 9.05
C ALA A 14 0.14 10.06 10.07
N VAL A 15 0.02 8.79 9.69
CA VAL A 15 0.36 7.65 10.55
C VAL A 15 1.86 7.61 10.83
N LEU A 16 2.68 7.87 9.81
CA LEU A 16 4.13 8.01 9.93
C LEU A 16 4.53 9.07 10.96
N ASN A 17 3.89 10.23 10.90
CA ASN A 17 4.20 11.37 11.76
C ASN A 17 3.60 11.23 13.18
N GLY A 18 2.85 10.15 13.45
CA GLY A 18 2.11 9.98 14.71
C GLY A 18 0.99 11.00 14.91
N THR A 19 0.60 11.71 13.84
CA THR A 19 -0.49 12.70 13.83
C THR A 19 -1.80 12.12 13.31
N ALA A 20 -1.81 10.83 12.96
CA ALA A 20 -3.01 10.11 12.59
C ALA A 20 -4.04 10.16 13.73
N GLY A 21 -5.14 10.86 13.47
CA GLY A 21 -6.34 10.78 14.29
C GLY A 21 -7.00 9.40 14.18
N ARG A 22 -8.04 9.17 14.99
CA ARG A 22 -8.77 7.89 15.11
C ARG A 22 -9.45 7.37 13.83
N TYR A 23 -9.41 8.16 12.75
CA TYR A 23 -10.02 7.89 11.44
C TYR A 23 -9.13 8.41 10.29
N ALA A 24 -7.84 8.64 10.57
CA ALA A 24 -6.95 9.15 9.55
C ALA A 24 -6.64 8.03 8.53
N PRO A 25 -6.72 8.31 7.22
CA PRO A 25 -6.39 7.31 6.22
C PRO A 25 -4.93 6.89 6.36
N ILE A 26 -4.69 5.59 6.20
CA ILE A 26 -3.35 5.00 6.23
C ILE A 26 -2.80 5.06 4.81
N GLU A 27 -1.79 5.92 4.60
CA GLU A 27 -1.13 6.05 3.31
C GLU A 27 0.12 5.16 3.28
N ILE A 28 0.23 4.34 2.25
CA ILE A 28 1.32 3.38 2.07
C ILE A 28 1.82 3.46 0.64
N ASP A 29 3.11 3.66 0.47
CA ASP A 29 3.76 3.65 -0.83
C ASP A 29 4.33 2.25 -1.09
N LEU A 30 3.94 1.65 -2.21
CA LEU A 30 4.45 0.39 -2.71
C LEU A 30 5.35 0.66 -3.91
N PHE A 31 6.47 -0.05 -4.01
CA PHE A 31 7.40 0.06 -5.13
C PHE A 31 7.46 -1.28 -5.86
N ALA A 32 6.83 -1.33 -7.03
CA ALA A 32 6.74 -2.52 -7.86
C ALA A 32 7.24 -2.20 -9.29
N ASP A 33 7.56 -3.24 -10.06
CA ASP A 33 7.92 -3.06 -11.47
C ASP A 33 6.70 -2.61 -12.30
N SER A 34 5.50 -3.06 -11.92
CA SER A 34 4.23 -2.62 -12.51
C SER A 34 3.08 -2.71 -11.51
N SER A 35 2.14 -1.76 -11.57
CA SER A 35 0.90 -1.78 -10.78
C SER A 35 0.06 -3.04 -10.95
N LYS A 36 0.08 -3.64 -12.15
CA LYS A 36 -0.64 -4.88 -12.43
C LYS A 36 -0.21 -6.05 -11.55
N ASP A 37 1.07 -6.12 -11.21
CA ASP A 37 1.60 -7.21 -10.38
C ASP A 37 1.00 -7.15 -8.98
N VAL A 38 0.89 -5.93 -8.43
CA VAL A 38 0.24 -5.67 -7.14
C VAL A 38 -1.25 -5.99 -7.20
N GLU A 39 -1.95 -5.61 -8.27
CA GLU A 39 -3.38 -5.93 -8.45
C GLU A 39 -3.62 -7.44 -8.53
N ILE A 40 -2.84 -8.16 -9.35
CA ILE A 40 -2.90 -9.63 -9.45
C ILE A 40 -2.65 -10.27 -8.09
N PHE A 41 -1.66 -9.76 -7.36
CA PHE A 41 -1.33 -10.22 -6.03
C PHE A 41 -2.50 -10.04 -5.05
N MET A 42 -3.18 -8.88 -5.07
CA MET A 42 -4.35 -8.64 -4.22
C MET A 42 -5.51 -9.59 -4.56
N LEU A 43 -5.78 -9.79 -5.85
CA LEU A 43 -6.79 -10.73 -6.33
C LEU A 43 -6.46 -12.16 -5.88
N SER A 44 -5.20 -12.57 -6.00
CA SER A 44 -4.73 -13.89 -5.56
C SER A 44 -4.92 -14.12 -4.05
N HIS A 45 -4.92 -13.05 -3.25
CA HIS A 45 -5.12 -13.11 -1.80
C HIS A 45 -6.57 -12.82 -1.38
N ASN A 46 -7.51 -12.71 -2.33
CA ASN A 46 -8.93 -12.39 -2.08
C ASN A 46 -9.12 -11.09 -1.25
N ILE A 47 -8.23 -10.12 -1.46
CA ILE A 47 -8.32 -8.83 -0.79
C ILE A 47 -9.28 -7.95 -1.60
N LEU A 48 -10.27 -7.36 -0.94
CA LEU A 48 -11.15 -6.37 -1.57
C LEU A 48 -10.42 -5.04 -1.68
N TYR A 49 -10.28 -4.53 -2.90
CA TYR A 49 -9.64 -3.26 -3.18
C TYR A 49 -10.36 -2.53 -4.32
N SER A 50 -10.20 -1.21 -4.36
CA SER A 50 -10.61 -0.36 -5.47
C SER A 50 -9.38 0.25 -6.13
N SER A 51 -9.08 -0.17 -7.36
CA SER A 51 -7.98 0.40 -8.14
C SER A 51 -8.40 1.63 -8.91
N THR A 52 -7.63 2.70 -8.76
CA THR A 52 -7.73 3.92 -9.57
C THR A 52 -6.42 4.10 -10.33
N GLU A 53 -6.49 3.98 -11.65
CA GLU A 53 -5.33 4.25 -12.50
C GLU A 53 -5.02 5.74 -12.48
N ILE A 54 -3.77 6.07 -12.14
CA ILE A 54 -3.30 7.46 -12.10
C ILE A 54 -2.62 7.76 -13.42
N ARG A 55 -3.02 8.87 -14.04
CA ARG A 55 -2.29 9.38 -15.21
C ARG A 55 -0.89 9.81 -14.78
N ARG A 56 0.12 9.00 -15.14
CA ARG A 56 1.53 9.31 -14.88
C ARG A 56 1.90 10.65 -15.51
N GLN A 57 2.17 11.64 -14.67
CA GLN A 57 2.64 12.96 -15.11
C GLN A 57 4.17 12.99 -15.27
N ASN A 58 4.87 12.19 -14.49
CA ASN A 58 6.32 12.05 -14.50
C ASN A 58 6.69 10.55 -14.33
N PRO A 59 7.82 10.06 -14.88
CA PRO A 59 8.35 8.73 -14.60
C PRO A 59 8.51 8.33 -13.12
N LEU A 60 8.44 9.26 -12.17
CA LEU A 60 8.48 8.95 -10.73
C LEU A 60 7.11 9.07 -10.03
N SER A 61 6.04 9.38 -10.77
CA SER A 61 4.68 9.47 -10.22
C SER A 61 4.10 8.10 -9.93
N ALA A 62 3.12 8.05 -9.02
CA ALA A 62 2.33 6.84 -8.79
C ALA A 62 1.64 6.41 -10.09
N GLU A 63 1.66 5.11 -10.36
CA GLU A 63 1.02 4.50 -11.51
C GLU A 63 -0.46 4.20 -11.23
N THR A 64 -0.72 3.63 -10.06
CA THR A 64 -2.05 3.22 -9.63
C THR A 64 -2.17 3.44 -8.12
N ARG A 65 -3.38 3.77 -7.69
CA ARG A 65 -3.76 3.85 -6.29
C ARG A 65 -4.80 2.80 -5.98
N LEU A 66 -4.58 2.02 -4.94
CA LEU A 66 -5.46 0.95 -4.49
C LEU A 66 -6.02 1.36 -3.14
N HIS A 67 -7.33 1.58 -3.09
CA HIS A 67 -8.04 1.92 -1.85
C HIS A 67 -8.63 0.66 -1.24
N LEU A 68 -8.42 0.47 0.06
CA LEU A 68 -8.95 -0.66 0.82
C LEU A 68 -9.65 -0.13 2.06
N ASP A 69 -10.81 -0.70 2.35
CA ASP A 69 -11.53 -0.40 3.57
C ASP A 69 -11.22 -1.51 4.59
N TRP A 70 -10.48 -1.17 5.64
CA TRP A 70 -10.00 -2.12 6.64
C TRP A 70 -10.49 -1.73 8.04
N ASN A 71 -11.41 -2.51 8.61
CA ASN A 71 -11.84 -2.41 10.01
C ASN A 71 -12.20 -0.98 10.48
N HIS A 72 -12.81 -0.17 9.59
CA HIS A 72 -13.21 1.24 9.75
C HIS A 72 -12.13 2.31 9.43
N ASP A 73 -10.91 1.88 9.09
CA ASP A 73 -9.86 2.74 8.56
C ASP A 73 -9.73 2.55 7.04
N SER A 74 -9.54 3.65 6.31
CA SER A 74 -9.26 3.61 4.88
C SER A 74 -7.76 3.51 4.66
N ILE A 75 -7.32 2.50 3.92
CA ILE A 75 -5.93 2.29 3.54
C ILE A 75 -5.77 2.66 2.07
N ASP A 76 -4.90 3.62 1.80
CA ASP A 76 -4.54 4.03 0.46
C ASP A 76 -3.15 3.51 0.12
N LEU A 77 -3.07 2.60 -0.84
CA LEU A 77 -1.82 2.08 -1.36
C LEU A 77 -1.50 2.78 -2.67
N SER A 78 -0.44 3.58 -2.69
CA SER A 78 0.05 4.21 -3.92
C SER A 78 1.18 3.36 -4.49
N VAL A 79 1.01 2.84 -5.71
CA VAL A 79 2.01 2.01 -6.38
C VAL A 79 2.90 2.89 -7.26
N TYR A 80 4.19 2.88 -6.98
CA TYR A 80 5.23 3.60 -7.70
C TYR A 80 6.14 2.64 -8.44
N PRO A 81 6.77 3.10 -9.54
CA PRO A 81 7.81 2.32 -10.20
C PRO A 81 9.06 2.21 -9.31
N ILE A 82 9.80 1.11 -9.43
CA ILE A 82 11.06 0.87 -8.69
C ILE A 82 12.07 2.03 -8.85
N ALA A 83 12.06 2.72 -10.00
CA ALA A 83 12.88 3.89 -10.24
C ALA A 83 12.65 5.04 -9.23
N ALA A 84 11.44 5.14 -8.65
CA ALA A 84 11.07 6.17 -7.70
C ALA A 84 11.56 5.90 -6.26
N VAL A 85 11.93 4.66 -5.93
CA VAL A 85 12.39 4.25 -4.59
C VAL A 85 13.45 5.22 -4.07
N ARG A 86 14.50 5.48 -4.85
CA ARG A 86 15.66 6.26 -4.41
C ARG A 86 15.33 7.73 -4.11
N THR A 87 14.30 8.27 -4.75
CA THR A 87 13.86 9.65 -4.59
C THR A 87 12.88 9.78 -3.43
N LEU A 88 11.89 8.89 -3.34
CA LEU A 88 10.82 8.97 -2.34
C LEU A 88 11.24 8.45 -0.95
N THR A 89 12.09 7.42 -0.88
CA THR A 89 12.62 6.93 0.40
C THR A 89 13.64 7.87 1.05
N ARG A 90 14.13 8.89 0.33
CA ARG A 90 14.96 9.94 0.92
C ARG A 90 14.18 10.82 1.89
N ASP A 91 12.91 11.03 1.61
CA ASP A 91 12.00 11.90 2.38
C ASP A 91 11.21 11.09 3.42
N ASN A 92 10.77 9.87 3.09
CA ASN A 92 9.91 9.03 3.93
C ASN A 92 10.58 7.73 4.43
N ARG A 93 11.32 7.83 5.54
CA ARG A 93 12.05 6.69 6.16
C ARG A 93 11.32 5.99 7.32
N ALA A 94 10.07 5.54 7.16
CA ALA A 94 9.58 4.48 8.06
C ALA A 94 9.51 3.14 7.38
N CYS A 95 10.20 2.18 7.98
CA CYS A 95 10.16 0.78 7.61
C CYS A 95 8.76 0.22 7.86
N ALA A 96 8.14 -0.32 6.81
CA ALA A 96 6.82 -0.94 6.82
C ALA A 96 6.72 -2.28 7.56
N ALA A 97 7.64 -2.58 8.47
CA ALA A 97 7.62 -3.83 9.24
C ALA A 97 6.32 -4.00 10.04
N THR A 98 5.64 -2.89 10.40
CA THR A 98 4.38 -2.91 11.15
C THR A 98 3.15 -3.17 10.27
N ILE A 99 3.18 -2.79 8.99
CA ILE A 99 2.01 -2.88 8.09
C ILE A 99 1.63 -4.33 7.80
N VAL A 100 2.63 -5.22 7.74
CA VAL A 100 2.40 -6.64 7.42
C VAL A 100 1.58 -7.33 8.50
N GLY A 101 1.75 -6.95 9.77
CA GLY A 101 0.92 -7.48 10.85
C GLY A 101 -0.56 -7.10 10.71
N LEU A 102 -0.83 -5.96 10.08
CA LEU A 102 -2.19 -5.45 9.89
C LEU A 102 -2.93 -6.23 8.80
N LEU A 103 -2.29 -6.48 7.65
CA LEU A 103 -2.91 -7.19 6.53
C LEU A 103 -2.90 -8.72 6.67
N ALA A 104 -1.99 -9.30 7.46
CA ALA A 104 -1.96 -10.74 7.72
C ALA A 104 -3.07 -11.23 8.66
N ALA A 105 -3.76 -10.30 9.36
CA ALA A 105 -4.97 -10.60 10.11
C ALA A 105 -6.18 -10.64 9.17
N THR A 106 -6.16 -11.54 8.18
CA THR A 106 -7.37 -11.88 7.43
C THR A 106 -8.42 -12.37 8.43
N PRO A 107 -9.63 -11.79 8.52
CA PRO A 107 -10.72 -12.50 9.14
C PRO A 107 -10.90 -13.80 8.35
N GLU A 108 -10.91 -14.94 9.04
CA GLU A 108 -11.22 -16.23 8.43
C GLU A 108 -12.56 -16.11 7.71
N ILE A 109 -12.52 -15.90 6.39
CA ILE A 109 -13.69 -16.05 5.55
C ILE A 109 -13.86 -17.56 5.41
N THR A 110 -14.58 -18.17 6.37
CA THR A 110 -15.00 -19.56 6.30
C THR A 110 -15.97 -19.70 5.12
N PRO A 111 -15.63 -20.43 4.04
CA PRO A 111 -16.64 -20.81 3.07
C PRO A 111 -17.48 -21.93 3.69
N THR A 112 -18.78 -21.70 3.85
CA THR A 112 -19.77 -22.76 4.17
C THR A 112 -20.20 -23.44 2.87
#